data_AF-E4X871-F1
#
_entry.id   AF-E4X871-F1
#
_cell.length_a   1.000
_cell.length_b   1.000
_cell.length_c   1.000
_cell.angle_alpha   90.00
_cell.angle_beta   90.00
_cell.angle_gamma   90.00
#
_symmetry.space_group_name_H-M   'P 1'
#
loop_
_entity.id
_entity.type
_entity.pdbx_description
1 polymer ?
#
loop_
_entity_poly.entity_id
_entity_poly.type
_entity_poly.pdbx_seq_one_letter_code
_entity_poly.pdbx_strand_id
1 'polypeptide(L)'
;MKIFSLISSFVVGTSSAESVRKVPPRTPPQRLNTLRRFAGEWVQSQIGATINRPSRAEMMENAGISRIFNTITEAYESCGFFDPTLPHGGPRPIESRRKRSSDDKFFAAERRRIAREIAENEDLDIFDKIFDFQADPVSQERGMLAPRLADEPNTAWKQIGTGFRKWILRYLAECYGEATYNNHSERLAKIHTRINEAYTELFEEQNSDETL
;
A
#
# COMPACT_ATOMS: atom_id res chain seq x y z
N MET A 1 -4.45 -43.19 -66.90
CA MET A 1 -4.16 -44.15 -65.81
C MET A 1 -3.58 -43.38 -64.63
N LYS A 2 -4.00 -43.78 -63.43
CA LYS A 2 -3.75 -43.14 -62.12
C LYS A 2 -2.26 -42.97 -61.81
N ILE A 3 -1.90 -41.94 -61.05
CA ILE A 3 -1.28 -42.04 -59.70
C ILE A 3 -1.61 -40.73 -58.96
N PHE A 4 -2.38 -40.86 -57.88
CA PHE A 4 -2.59 -39.83 -56.86
C PHE A 4 -1.36 -39.78 -55.96
N SER A 5 -0.77 -38.60 -55.75
CA SER A 5 0.26 -38.39 -54.73
C SER A 5 -0.35 -37.57 -53.59
N LEU A 6 -0.54 -38.23 -52.45
CA LEU A 6 -1.07 -37.70 -51.20
C LEU A 6 -0.04 -36.76 -50.55
N ILE A 7 -0.39 -35.48 -50.38
CA ILE A 7 0.33 -34.58 -49.49
C ILE A 7 -0.34 -34.67 -48.12
N SER A 8 0.32 -35.37 -47.20
CA SER A 8 -0.08 -35.50 -45.81
C SER A 8 0.17 -34.18 -45.08
N SER A 9 -0.88 -33.40 -44.82
CA SER A 9 -0.83 -32.23 -43.94
C SER A 9 -0.62 -32.68 -42.50
N PHE A 10 0.60 -32.49 -41.99
CA PHE A 10 0.90 -32.61 -40.56
C PHE A 10 0.38 -31.35 -39.85
N VAL A 11 -0.82 -31.46 -39.26
CA VAL A 11 -1.33 -30.44 -38.34
C VAL A 11 -0.59 -30.59 -37.02
N VAL A 12 0.36 -29.69 -36.77
CA VAL A 12 0.96 -29.53 -35.44
C VAL A 12 -0.09 -28.90 -34.55
N GLY A 13 -0.74 -29.71 -33.72
CA GLY A 13 -1.56 -29.24 -32.61
C GLY A 13 -0.65 -28.58 -31.58
N THR A 14 -0.68 -27.24 -31.50
CA THR A 14 -0.13 -26.52 -30.35
C THR A 14 -1.10 -26.72 -29.19
N SER A 15 -0.81 -27.66 -28.30
CA SER A 15 -1.46 -27.70 -26.99
C SER A 15 -1.00 -26.48 -26.22
N SER A 16 -1.84 -25.44 -26.17
CA SER A 16 -1.71 -24.37 -25.19
C SER A 16 -1.96 -25.00 -23.82
N ALA A 17 -0.88 -25.38 -23.12
CA ALA A 17 -0.96 -25.58 -21.69
C ALA A 17 -1.30 -24.21 -21.11
N GLU A 18 -2.56 -24.06 -20.73
CA GLU A 18 -3.10 -22.91 -20.02
C GLU A 18 -2.31 -22.74 -18.72
N SER A 19 -1.20 -22.00 -18.78
CA SER A 19 -0.49 -21.57 -17.59
C SER A 19 -1.45 -20.61 -16.89
N VAL A 20 -2.25 -21.13 -15.96
CA VAL A 20 -3.01 -20.32 -15.00
C VAL A 20 -2.03 -19.28 -14.50
N ARG A 21 -2.21 -18.01 -14.93
CA ARG A 21 -1.37 -16.90 -14.49
C ARG A 21 -1.39 -16.94 -12.97
N LYS A 22 -0.27 -17.35 -12.39
CA LYS A 22 -0.15 -17.50 -10.95
C LYS A 22 -0.23 -16.11 -10.39
N VAL A 23 -1.39 -15.77 -9.83
CA VAL A 23 -1.62 -14.51 -9.13
C VAL A 23 -0.44 -14.27 -8.20
N PRO A 24 0.28 -13.13 -8.32
CA PRO A 24 1.35 -12.82 -7.39
C PRO A 24 0.78 -12.95 -5.97
N PRO A 25 1.38 -13.80 -5.12
CA PRO A 25 0.84 -13.99 -3.77
C PRO A 25 0.79 -12.63 -3.09
N ARG A 26 -0.34 -12.31 -2.44
CA ARG A 26 -0.65 -11.02 -1.79
C ARG A 26 0.28 -10.73 -0.61
N THR A 27 1.57 -10.61 -0.86
CA THR A 27 2.56 -10.58 0.21
C THR A 27 2.67 -9.20 0.84
N PRO A 28 3.00 -9.12 2.14
CA PRO A 28 3.19 -7.84 2.80
C PRO A 28 4.26 -6.97 2.14
N PRO A 29 5.43 -7.49 1.69
CA PRO A 29 6.41 -6.68 0.97
C PRO A 29 5.87 -6.04 -0.32
N GLN A 30 5.05 -6.75 -1.11
CA GLN A 30 4.45 -6.17 -2.32
C GLN A 30 3.48 -5.03 -2.00
N ARG A 31 2.65 -5.20 -0.98
CA ARG A 31 1.74 -4.16 -0.49
C ARG A 31 2.51 -2.95 0.03
N LEU A 32 3.59 -3.18 0.77
CA LEU A 32 4.42 -2.09 1.32
C LEU A 32 5.14 -1.32 0.21
N ASN A 33 5.67 -2.02 -0.80
CA ASN A 33 6.27 -1.40 -1.98
C ASN A 33 5.27 -0.54 -2.75
N THR A 34 4.03 -1.00 -2.87
CA THR A 34 2.95 -0.20 -3.48
C THR A 34 2.68 1.06 -2.66
N LEU A 35 2.58 0.97 -1.33
CA LEU A 35 2.41 2.14 -0.46
C LEU A 35 3.56 3.14 -0.59
N ARG A 36 4.81 2.65 -0.62
CA ARG A 36 6.00 3.48 -0.87
C ARG A 36 5.90 4.21 -2.20
N ARG A 37 5.53 3.50 -3.27
CA ARG A 37 5.39 4.07 -4.61
C ARG A 37 4.35 5.19 -4.62
N PHE A 38 3.14 4.93 -4.12
CA PHE A 38 2.08 5.95 -4.06
C PHE A 38 2.48 7.16 -3.20
N ALA A 39 3.19 6.93 -2.08
CA ALA A 39 3.69 8.03 -1.26
C ALA A 39 4.74 8.89 -1.98
N GLY A 40 5.69 8.26 -2.68
CA GLY A 40 6.71 8.96 -3.47
C GLY A 40 6.10 9.73 -4.63
N GLU A 41 5.21 9.10 -5.40
CA GLU A 41 4.47 9.74 -6.50
C GLU A 41 3.65 10.93 -6.00
N TRP A 42 3.00 10.82 -4.84
CA TRP A 42 2.27 11.93 -4.24
C TRP A 42 3.21 13.08 -3.88
N VAL A 43 4.33 12.82 -3.19
CA VAL A 43 5.30 13.87 -2.82
C VAL A 43 5.89 14.54 -4.05
N GLN A 44 6.30 13.77 -5.05
CA GLN A 44 6.89 14.31 -6.28
C GLN A 44 5.87 15.10 -7.10
N SER A 45 4.63 14.63 -7.20
CA SER A 45 3.58 15.36 -7.94
C SER A 45 3.16 16.64 -7.22
N GLN A 46 2.81 16.57 -5.93
CA GLN A 46 2.25 17.72 -5.23
C GLN A 46 3.31 18.73 -4.82
N ILE A 47 4.41 18.27 -4.24
CA ILE A 47 5.46 19.18 -3.73
C ILE A 47 6.48 19.47 -4.82
N GLY A 48 6.89 18.45 -5.58
CA GLY A 48 7.91 18.59 -6.62
C GLY A 48 7.41 19.37 -7.83
N ALA A 49 6.26 18.98 -8.39
CA ALA A 49 5.73 19.53 -9.63
C ALA A 49 4.70 20.65 -9.42
N THR A 50 3.61 20.41 -8.68
CA THR A 50 2.53 21.41 -8.50
C THR A 50 3.02 22.65 -7.76
N ILE A 51 3.71 22.45 -6.64
CA ILE A 51 4.27 23.54 -5.81
C ILE A 51 5.64 24.02 -6.32
N ASN A 52 6.24 23.29 -7.27
CA ASN A 52 7.55 23.60 -7.83
C ASN A 52 8.66 23.70 -6.75
N ARG A 53 8.76 22.67 -5.89
CA ARG A 53 9.81 22.52 -4.85
C ARG A 53 10.51 21.15 -4.94
N PRO A 54 11.17 20.82 -6.08
CA PRO A 54 11.71 19.50 -6.36
C PRO A 54 12.73 19.00 -5.32
N SER A 55 13.67 19.84 -4.86
CA SER A 55 14.64 19.44 -3.84
C SER A 55 14.01 19.11 -2.49
N ARG A 56 12.91 19.79 -2.14
CA ARG A 56 12.16 19.50 -0.90
C ARG A 56 11.39 18.20 -1.02
N ALA A 57 10.79 17.93 -2.19
CA ALA A 57 10.14 16.66 -2.49
C ALA A 57 11.14 15.48 -2.40
N GLU A 58 12.31 15.60 -3.02
CA GLU A 58 13.37 14.58 -2.95
C GLU A 58 13.83 14.33 -1.50
N MET A 59 13.98 15.39 -0.69
CA MET A 59 14.32 15.25 0.72
C MET A 59 13.23 14.50 1.49
N MET A 60 11.96 14.80 1.26
CA MET A 60 10.84 14.12 1.93
C MET A 60 10.71 12.65 1.50
N GLU A 61 10.97 12.34 0.25
CA GLU A 61 10.97 10.96 -0.25
C GLU A 61 12.13 10.15 0.37
N ASN A 62 13.34 10.70 0.36
CA ASN A 62 14.53 9.99 0.84
C ASN A 62 14.62 9.94 2.38
N ALA A 63 14.40 11.07 3.04
CA ALA A 63 14.54 11.17 4.50
C ALA A 63 13.24 10.89 5.27
N GLY A 64 12.08 10.99 4.63
CA GLY A 64 10.78 10.66 5.21
C GLY A 64 10.33 9.25 4.80
N ILE A 65 9.84 9.13 3.57
CA ILE A 65 9.16 7.91 3.07
C ILE A 65 10.10 6.70 3.08
N SER A 66 11.31 6.83 2.54
CA SER A 66 12.25 5.71 2.45
C SER A 66 12.72 5.24 3.83
N ARG A 67 12.87 6.16 4.81
CA ARG A 67 13.24 5.79 6.18
C ARG A 67 12.18 4.95 6.86
N ILE A 68 10.91 5.36 6.79
CA ILE A 68 9.81 4.57 7.38
C ILE A 68 9.64 3.24 6.68
N PHE A 69 9.72 3.22 5.34
CA PHE A 69 9.64 2.01 4.54
C PHE A 69 10.73 1.00 4.94
N ASN A 70 11.99 1.42 5.01
CA ASN A 70 13.11 0.55 5.38
C ASN A 70 12.92 0.03 6.82
N THR A 71 12.60 0.91 7.77
CA THR A 71 12.38 0.52 9.18
C THR A 71 11.27 -0.52 9.33
N ILE A 72 10.15 -0.34 8.63
CA ILE A 72 9.02 -1.27 8.68
C ILE A 72 9.36 -2.59 7.97
N THR A 73 10.12 -2.53 6.88
CA THR A 73 10.57 -3.72 6.14
C THR A 73 11.49 -4.59 7.01
N GLU A 74 12.50 -3.99 7.63
CA GLU A 74 13.42 -4.67 8.55
C GLU A 74 12.67 -5.32 9.74
N ALA A 75 11.71 -4.59 10.32
CA ALA A 75 10.88 -5.14 11.39
C ALA A 75 10.04 -6.33 10.92
N TYR A 76 9.48 -6.26 9.71
CA TYR A 76 8.69 -7.35 9.15
C TYR A 76 9.52 -8.60 8.89
N GLU A 77 10.73 -8.45 8.37
CA GLU A 77 11.65 -9.58 8.17
C GLU A 77 12.02 -10.26 9.49
N SER A 78 12.10 -9.50 10.58
CA SER A 78 12.46 -10.01 11.91
C SER A 78 11.30 -10.67 12.66
N CYS A 79 10.11 -10.06 12.67
CA CYS A 79 9.00 -10.46 13.55
C CYS A 79 7.61 -10.37 12.90
N GLY A 80 7.56 -10.13 11.59
CA GLY A 80 6.32 -10.00 10.85
C GLY A 80 5.46 -11.26 10.87
N PHE A 81 4.15 -11.07 10.76
CA PHE A 81 3.19 -12.15 10.59
C PHE A 81 2.53 -12.06 9.21
N PHE A 82 2.37 -13.20 8.55
CA PHE A 82 1.58 -13.33 7.34
C PHE A 82 1.01 -14.74 7.21
N ASP A 83 -0.30 -14.83 7.00
CA ASP A 83 -0.99 -16.08 6.70
C ASP A 83 -1.97 -15.86 5.55
N PRO A 84 -1.72 -16.42 4.36
CA PRO A 84 -2.56 -16.20 3.18
C PRO A 84 -3.99 -16.73 3.32
N THR A 85 -4.28 -17.56 4.32
CA THR A 85 -5.63 -18.07 4.60
C THR A 85 -6.50 -17.04 5.34
N LEU A 86 -5.88 -16.03 5.95
CA LEU A 86 -6.58 -14.95 6.64
C LEU A 86 -6.93 -13.82 5.67
N PRO A 87 -8.01 -13.07 5.95
CA PRO A 87 -8.34 -11.86 5.20
C PRO A 87 -7.14 -10.94 5.06
N HIS A 88 -6.71 -10.72 3.82
CA HIS A 88 -5.53 -9.93 3.48
C HIS A 88 -4.21 -10.34 4.18
N GLY A 89 -4.08 -11.57 4.71
CA GLY A 89 -2.82 -12.03 5.29
C GLY A 89 -2.66 -11.84 6.79
N GLY A 90 -3.62 -11.24 7.50
CA GLY A 90 -3.52 -10.97 8.94
C GLY A 90 -4.57 -9.96 9.44
N PRO A 91 -4.51 -9.54 10.71
CA PRO A 91 -3.50 -9.89 11.72
C PRO A 91 -3.67 -11.30 12.27
N ARG A 92 -2.70 -11.75 13.06
CA ARG A 92 -2.79 -13.04 13.75
C ARG A 92 -4.08 -13.13 14.59
N PRO A 93 -4.84 -14.24 14.50
CA PRO A 93 -6.02 -14.47 15.33
C PRO A 93 -5.67 -14.40 16.81
N ILE A 94 -6.54 -13.77 17.61
CA ILE A 94 -6.31 -13.51 19.04
C ILE A 94 -5.95 -14.80 19.80
N GLU A 95 -6.63 -15.90 19.48
CA GLU A 95 -6.42 -17.22 20.09
C GLU A 95 -5.01 -17.77 19.90
N SER A 96 -4.33 -17.36 18.81
CA SER A 96 -2.98 -17.78 18.48
C SER A 96 -1.90 -16.76 18.84
N ARG A 97 -2.27 -15.61 19.42
CA ARG A 97 -1.31 -14.58 19.85
C ARG A 97 -0.54 -15.01 21.09
N ARG A 98 0.71 -14.55 21.20
CA ARG A 98 1.52 -14.80 22.39
C ARG A 98 0.91 -14.03 23.57
N LYS A 99 0.61 -14.73 24.68
CA LYS A 99 0.01 -14.23 25.95
C LYS A 99 0.68 -13.00 26.61
N ARG A 100 1.77 -12.47 26.06
CA ARG A 100 2.43 -11.24 26.54
C ARG A 100 1.76 -9.94 26.01
N SER A 101 0.66 -10.00 25.25
CA SER A 101 -0.03 -8.81 24.70
C SER A 101 -0.93 -8.06 25.70
N SER A 102 -0.46 -7.79 26.91
CA SER A 102 -1.18 -6.90 27.85
C SER A 102 -1.45 -5.50 27.27
N ASP A 103 -0.80 -5.15 26.16
CA ASP A 103 -0.95 -3.90 25.40
C ASP A 103 -1.87 -4.02 24.15
N ASP A 104 -2.76 -5.02 24.09
CA ASP A 104 -3.84 -5.10 23.09
C ASP A 104 -4.75 -3.85 23.05
N LYS A 105 -4.67 -2.98 24.07
CA LYS A 105 -5.44 -1.74 24.15
C LYS A 105 -5.12 -0.76 23.02
N PHE A 106 -3.84 -0.55 22.70
CA PHE A 106 -3.46 0.36 21.60
C PHE A 106 -3.98 -0.16 20.27
N PHE A 107 -3.70 -1.42 19.94
CA PHE A 107 -4.17 -2.02 18.68
C PHE A 107 -5.69 -2.03 18.54
N ALA A 108 -6.40 -2.30 19.63
CA ALA A 108 -7.86 -2.23 19.61
C ALA A 108 -8.35 -0.78 19.43
N ALA A 109 -7.72 0.19 20.10
CA ALA A 109 -8.06 1.60 19.96
C ALA A 109 -7.78 2.12 18.54
N GLU A 110 -6.61 1.81 17.98
CA GLU A 110 -6.21 2.29 16.65
C GLU A 110 -7.06 1.64 15.55
N ARG A 111 -7.38 0.35 15.65
CA ARG A 111 -8.35 -0.27 14.73
C ARG A 111 -9.73 0.38 14.80
N ARG A 112 -10.21 0.70 16.00
CA ARG A 112 -11.49 1.40 16.17
C ARG A 112 -11.44 2.81 15.59
N ARG A 113 -10.31 3.51 15.75
CA ARG A 113 -10.10 4.83 15.15
C ARG A 113 -10.17 4.75 13.63
N ILE A 114 -9.39 3.88 13.01
CA ILE A 114 -9.39 3.69 11.55
C ILE A 114 -10.78 3.28 11.05
N ALA A 115 -11.48 2.40 11.76
CA ALA A 115 -12.84 2.01 11.40
C ALA A 115 -13.83 3.18 11.41
N ARG A 116 -13.71 4.12 12.37
CA ARG A 116 -14.52 5.35 12.36
C ARG A 116 -14.15 6.27 11.22
N GLU A 117 -12.86 6.50 10.98
CA GLU A 117 -12.37 7.32 9.87
C GLU A 117 -12.90 6.78 8.52
N ILE A 118 -12.87 5.47 8.32
CA ILE A 118 -13.39 4.81 7.10
C ILE A 118 -14.92 4.88 7.03
N ALA A 119 -15.63 4.76 8.17
CA ALA A 119 -17.08 4.89 8.18
C ALA A 119 -17.55 6.31 7.81
N GLU A 120 -16.75 7.33 8.16
CA GLU A 120 -17.00 8.73 7.78
C GLU A 120 -16.61 9.01 6.33
N ASN A 121 -15.56 8.37 5.83
CA ASN A 121 -15.10 8.49 4.45
C ASN A 121 -14.57 7.14 3.93
N GLU A 122 -15.44 6.43 3.20
CA GLU A 122 -15.13 5.09 2.66
C GLU A 122 -13.92 5.11 1.71
N ASP A 123 -13.67 6.25 1.04
CA ASP A 123 -12.55 6.39 0.12
C ASP A 123 -11.21 6.28 0.85
N LEU A 124 -11.16 6.44 2.18
CA LEU A 124 -9.93 6.22 2.95
C LEU A 124 -9.45 4.76 2.93
N ASP A 125 -10.33 3.80 2.62
CA ASP A 125 -9.97 2.38 2.50
C ASP A 125 -9.69 1.92 1.06
N ILE A 126 -9.14 2.82 0.24
CA ILE A 126 -8.84 2.53 -1.16
C ILE A 126 -7.77 1.44 -1.34
N PHE A 127 -6.84 1.29 -0.39
CA PHE A 127 -5.69 0.40 -0.59
C PHE A 127 -6.05 -1.08 -0.56
N ASP A 128 -7.01 -1.53 0.24
CA ASP A 128 -7.45 -2.93 0.15
C ASP A 128 -8.12 -3.19 -1.22
N LYS A 129 -8.86 -2.22 -1.79
CA LYS A 129 -9.39 -2.28 -3.17
C LYS A 129 -8.27 -2.32 -4.23
N ILE A 130 -7.23 -1.47 -4.08
CA ILE A 130 -6.04 -1.46 -4.97
C ILE A 130 -5.32 -2.81 -4.94
N PHE A 131 -5.08 -3.36 -3.75
CA PHE A 131 -4.37 -4.64 -3.61
C PHE A 131 -5.18 -5.81 -4.16
N ASP A 132 -6.51 -5.78 -4.00
CA ASP A 132 -7.37 -6.81 -4.57
C ASP A 132 -7.43 -6.71 -6.10
N PHE A 133 -7.49 -5.49 -6.66
CA PHE A 133 -7.40 -5.25 -8.11
C PHE A 133 -6.06 -5.71 -8.70
N GLN A 134 -4.94 -5.39 -8.04
CA GLN A 134 -3.60 -5.82 -8.47
C GLN A 134 -3.42 -7.34 -8.44
N ALA A 135 -4.19 -8.02 -7.58
CA ALA A 135 -4.19 -9.48 -7.47
C ALA A 135 -5.20 -10.17 -8.40
N ASP A 136 -6.09 -9.45 -9.08
CA ASP A 136 -7.07 -10.05 -9.97
C ASP A 136 -6.60 -9.97 -11.45
N PRO A 137 -6.15 -11.09 -12.05
CA PRO A 137 -5.70 -11.11 -13.44
C PRO A 137 -6.87 -10.81 -14.40
N VAL A 138 -8.11 -11.12 -14.03
CA VAL A 138 -9.30 -10.89 -14.86
C VAL A 138 -9.59 -9.39 -14.95
N SER A 139 -9.52 -8.68 -13.83
CA SER A 139 -9.70 -7.22 -13.80
C SER A 139 -8.65 -6.49 -14.64
N GLN A 140 -7.39 -6.94 -14.60
CA GLN A 140 -6.33 -6.36 -15.44
C GLN A 140 -6.54 -6.65 -16.93
N GLU A 141 -6.94 -7.86 -17.30
CA GLU A 141 -7.16 -8.24 -18.69
C GLU A 141 -8.37 -7.56 -19.33
N ARG A 142 -9.41 -7.27 -18.54
CA ARG A 142 -10.62 -6.60 -19.02
C ARG A 142 -10.48 -5.08 -19.17
N GLY A 143 -9.30 -4.52 -18.89
CA GLY A 143 -9.07 -3.08 -18.96
C GLY A 143 -9.95 -2.29 -17.98
N MET A 144 -10.35 -2.90 -16.86
CA MET A 144 -11.06 -2.17 -15.82
C MET A 144 -10.16 -1.06 -15.26
N LEU A 145 -10.76 0.09 -14.96
CA LEU A 145 -10.03 1.19 -14.34
C LEU A 145 -9.58 0.77 -12.94
N ALA A 146 -8.27 0.82 -12.70
CA ALA A 146 -7.70 0.56 -11.39
C ALA A 146 -8.24 1.60 -10.38
N PRO A 147 -8.56 1.20 -9.14
CA PRO A 147 -8.84 2.15 -8.09
C PRO A 147 -7.66 3.13 -7.95
N ARG A 148 -7.98 4.42 -7.88
CA ARG A 148 -6.99 5.51 -7.80
C ARG A 148 -7.15 6.28 -6.50
N LEU A 149 -6.09 6.97 -6.09
CA LEU A 149 -6.18 7.91 -4.99
C LEU A 149 -7.18 9.03 -5.33
N ALA A 150 -7.71 9.68 -4.29
CA ALA A 150 -8.57 10.85 -4.44
C ALA A 150 -7.85 11.97 -5.21
N ASP A 151 -8.64 12.78 -5.92
CA ASP A 151 -8.10 13.93 -6.65
C ASP A 151 -7.68 15.06 -5.69
N GLU A 152 -8.32 15.16 -4.53
CA GLU A 152 -7.97 16.15 -3.51
C GLU A 152 -6.69 15.72 -2.76
N PRO A 153 -5.61 16.54 -2.77
CA PRO A 153 -4.30 16.13 -2.27
C PRO A 153 -4.27 15.68 -0.81
N ASN A 154 -4.97 16.37 0.11
CA ASN A 154 -4.97 15.99 1.52
C ASN A 154 -5.70 14.66 1.75
N THR A 155 -6.79 14.42 1.01
CA THR A 155 -7.54 13.16 1.05
C THR A 155 -6.69 12.02 0.49
N ALA A 156 -5.99 12.25 -0.63
CA ALA A 156 -5.03 11.28 -1.18
C ALA A 156 -3.91 10.95 -0.17
N TRP A 157 -3.38 11.95 0.53
CA TRP A 157 -2.38 11.73 1.55
C TRP A 157 -2.93 10.98 2.77
N LYS A 158 -4.18 11.26 3.18
CA LYS A 158 -4.87 10.50 4.23
C LYS A 158 -5.07 9.03 3.84
N GLN A 159 -5.45 8.75 2.59
CA GLN A 159 -5.56 7.39 2.06
C GLN A 159 -4.23 6.62 2.17
N ILE A 160 -3.12 7.26 1.77
CA ILE A 160 -1.77 6.68 1.90
C ILE A 160 -1.45 6.38 3.37
N GLY A 161 -1.70 7.34 4.27
CA GLY A 161 -1.51 7.16 5.71
C GLY A 161 -2.33 6.00 6.27
N THR A 162 -3.61 5.89 5.91
CA THR A 162 -4.48 4.78 6.29
C THR A 162 -3.95 3.44 5.78
N GLY A 163 -3.47 3.39 4.54
CA GLY A 163 -2.84 2.22 3.95
C GLY A 163 -1.63 1.72 4.75
N PHE A 164 -0.71 2.62 5.12
CA PHE A 164 0.43 2.28 5.98
C PHE A 164 0.00 1.85 7.39
N ARG A 165 -0.96 2.55 8.02
CA ARG A 165 -1.47 2.18 9.35
C ARG A 165 -2.06 0.77 9.33
N LYS A 166 -2.94 0.47 8.36
CA LYS A 166 -3.52 -0.86 8.19
C LYS A 166 -2.43 -1.91 7.97
N TRP A 167 -1.41 -1.61 7.17
CA TRP A 167 -0.28 -2.52 6.95
C TRP A 167 0.46 -2.86 8.26
N ILE A 168 0.83 -1.85 9.07
CA ILE A 168 1.53 -2.04 10.34
C ILE A 168 0.68 -2.89 11.30
N LEU A 169 -0.59 -2.53 11.47
CA LEU A 169 -1.50 -3.24 12.38
C LEU A 169 -1.77 -4.68 11.93
N ARG A 170 -1.68 -4.95 10.61
CA ARG A 170 -1.91 -6.27 10.04
C ARG A 170 -0.71 -7.19 10.22
N TYR A 171 0.51 -6.67 10.03
CA TYR A 171 1.69 -7.52 9.91
C TYR A 171 2.73 -7.35 11.01
N LEU A 172 2.71 -6.25 11.76
CA LEU A 172 3.68 -5.93 12.82
C LEU A 172 3.08 -5.82 14.22
N ALA A 173 1.77 -6.02 14.40
CA ALA A 173 1.13 -5.81 15.69
C ALA A 173 1.68 -6.66 16.85
N GLU A 174 2.36 -7.77 16.59
CA GLU A 174 3.00 -8.59 17.64
C GLU A 174 4.51 -8.39 17.76
N CYS A 175 5.11 -7.56 16.90
CA CYS A 175 6.50 -7.19 17.04
C CYS A 175 6.68 -6.41 18.34
N TYR A 176 7.66 -6.78 19.17
CA TYR A 176 7.87 -6.18 20.50
C TYR A 176 7.89 -4.65 20.47
N GLY A 177 8.61 -4.06 19.52
CA GLY A 177 8.70 -2.60 19.36
C GLY A 177 7.35 -1.93 19.04
N GLU A 178 6.49 -2.60 18.28
CA GLU A 178 5.15 -2.10 17.98
C GLU A 178 4.18 -2.40 19.11
N ALA A 179 4.23 -3.60 19.68
CA ALA A 179 3.28 -4.05 20.68
C ALA A 179 3.40 -3.31 22.01
N THR A 180 4.62 -2.98 22.41
CA THR A 180 4.90 -2.32 23.69
C THR A 180 5.04 -0.81 23.56
N TYR A 181 5.54 -0.32 22.42
CA TYR A 181 5.90 1.10 22.26
C TYR A 181 5.27 1.77 21.04
N ASN A 182 4.49 1.05 20.22
CA ASN A 182 3.85 1.59 19.02
C ASN A 182 4.87 2.25 18.06
N ASN A 183 6.12 1.78 18.06
CA ASN A 183 7.26 2.48 17.44
C ASN A 183 7.04 2.79 15.95
N HIS A 184 6.44 1.87 15.19
CA HIS A 184 6.20 2.06 13.77
C HIS A 184 4.98 2.94 13.53
N SER A 185 3.91 2.75 14.30
CA SER A 185 2.72 3.61 14.23
C SER A 185 3.04 5.07 14.57
N GLU A 186 3.80 5.33 15.64
CA GLU A 186 4.21 6.68 16.01
C GLU A 186 5.16 7.32 14.98
N ARG A 187 6.11 6.54 14.45
CA ARG A 187 7.03 7.04 13.42
C ARG A 187 6.29 7.40 12.15
N LEU A 188 5.35 6.57 11.73
CA LEU A 188 4.46 6.86 10.61
C LEU A 188 3.66 8.13 10.86
N ALA A 189 3.02 8.26 12.04
CA ALA A 189 2.25 9.46 12.37
C ALA A 189 3.11 10.73 12.27
N LYS A 190 4.32 10.72 12.83
CA LYS A 190 5.26 11.86 12.75
C LYS A 190 5.62 12.23 11.32
N ILE A 191 5.93 11.25 10.46
CA ILE A 191 6.30 11.51 9.06
C ILE A 191 5.08 11.96 8.25
N HIS A 192 3.95 11.30 8.44
CA HIS A 192 2.69 11.62 7.78
C HIS A 192 2.24 13.05 8.08
N THR A 193 2.25 13.44 9.35
CA THR A 193 1.95 14.81 9.80
C THR A 193 2.93 15.82 9.22
N ARG A 194 4.26 15.60 9.35
CA ARG A 194 5.26 16.56 8.88
C ARG A 194 5.21 16.81 7.36
N ILE A 195 4.95 15.78 6.57
CA ILE A 195 4.80 15.94 5.11
C ILE A 195 3.51 16.71 4.79
N ASN A 196 2.42 16.42 5.50
CA ASN A 196 1.16 17.13 5.30
C ASN A 196 1.28 18.61 5.69
N GLU A 197 1.85 18.91 6.86
CA GLU A 197 2.10 20.29 7.32
C GLU A 197 2.95 21.05 6.30
N ALA A 198 4.05 20.45 5.85
CA ALA A 198 4.90 21.08 4.85
C ALA A 198 4.19 21.29 3.50
N TYR A 199 3.29 20.39 3.09
CA TYR A 199 2.46 20.62 1.90
C TYR A 199 1.51 21.79 2.10
N THR A 200 0.80 21.83 3.24
CA THR A 200 -0.15 22.91 3.57
C THR A 200 0.55 24.26 3.61
N GLU A 201 1.69 24.37 4.31
CA GLU A 201 2.49 25.61 4.38
C GLU A 201 2.87 26.11 2.97
N LEU A 202 3.45 25.24 2.15
CA LEU A 202 3.91 25.63 0.82
C LEU A 202 2.76 25.95 -0.13
N PHE A 203 1.62 25.26 0.01
CA PHE A 203 0.43 25.54 -0.77
C PHE A 203 -0.16 26.91 -0.41
N GLU A 204 -0.17 27.27 0.87
CA GLU A 204 -0.60 28.59 1.32
C GLU A 204 0.34 29.70 0.82
N GLU A 205 1.67 29.50 0.90
CA GLU A 205 2.68 30.42 0.35
C GLU A 205 2.43 30.70 -1.13
N GLN A 206 2.28 29.65 -1.95
CA GLN A 206 2.05 29.79 -3.39
C GLN A 206 0.78 30.58 -3.72
N ASN A 207 -0.32 30.29 -3.02
CA ASN A 207 -1.58 31.01 -3.25
C ASN A 207 -1.52 32.47 -2.79
N SER A 208 -0.66 32.80 -1.81
CA SER A 208 -0.48 34.18 -1.37
C SER A 208 0.30 35.01 -2.40
N ASP A 209 1.30 34.43 -3.05
CA ASP A 209 2.12 35.10 -4.07
C ASP A 209 1.32 35.42 -5.35
N GLU A 210 0.30 34.63 -5.68
CA GLU A 210 -0.56 34.86 -6.86
C GLU A 210 -1.56 36.03 -6.68
N THR A 211 -1.67 36.59 -5.46
CA THR A 211 -2.59 37.70 -5.15
C THR A 211 -1.94 39.09 -5.17
N LEU A 212 -0.66 39.19 -5.54
CA LEU A 212 0.11 40.45 -5.69
C LEU A 212 0.50 40.71 -7.15
#